data_AF-A0A6S7JD94-F1
#
_entry.id   AF-A0A6S7JD94-F1
#
_cell.length_a   1.000
_cell.length_b   1.000
_cell.length_c   1.000
_cell.angle_alpha   90.00
_cell.angle_beta   90.00
_cell.angle_gamma   90.00
#
_symmetry.space_group_name_H-M   'P 1'
#
loop_
_entity.id
_entity.type
_entity.pdbx_description
1 polymer ?
#
loop_
_entity_poly.entity_id
_entity_poly.type
_entity_poly.pdbx_seq_one_letter_code
_entity_poly.pdbx_strand_id
1 'polypeptide(L)'
;MAFSPFLPRLNSTSILVRGQEKRRPNVRKLLQVTVQLDLKDCIKASEERGFLANEKVKLPRNSHPKSSSVINQSCSKKHDIPKSTARKRRKLMFDHAERINDRSSDNESLKRKSSLDGIWSTLINSASAQEMKSYMEKSPLVLTNVIPSIVNDAVVKYEHSQKNLVQSLGVLYEGSISSTKQYNRKRSRETFETDQHGKKHQITFMKGCKVPKLMEYKKVSQFVNSMDIGELKQIPEAKKSALDKQLDQQSDDELNSGEHAVSGCYRDLESTLLKLANLYLIIDNARPGFLNWFSSPKGMFQVSLGADRAPFGKYN
;
A
#
# COMPACT_ATOMS: atom_id res chain seq x y z
N MET A 1 -51.88 -10.75 -35.47
CA MET A 1 -51.97 -10.25 -34.09
C MET A 1 -50.57 -10.12 -33.55
N ALA A 2 -50.02 -8.90 -33.58
CA ALA A 2 -48.65 -8.59 -33.19
C ALA A 2 -48.67 -7.88 -31.83
N PHE A 3 -47.89 -8.37 -30.87
CA PHE A 3 -47.67 -7.70 -29.59
C PHE A 3 -46.37 -6.89 -29.65
N SER A 4 -46.51 -5.59 -29.40
CA SER A 4 -45.42 -4.63 -29.21
C SER A 4 -44.96 -4.64 -27.75
N PRO A 5 -43.67 -4.40 -27.47
CA PRO A 5 -43.20 -4.08 -26.12
C PRO A 5 -43.30 -2.57 -25.85
N PHE A 6 -43.97 -2.21 -24.75
CA PHE A 6 -44.06 -0.86 -24.22
C PHE A 6 -42.70 -0.45 -23.61
N LEU A 7 -42.05 0.56 -24.21
CA LEU A 7 -41.00 1.35 -23.57
C LEU A 7 -41.65 2.61 -22.95
N PRO A 8 -41.36 2.97 -21.69
CA PRO A 8 -41.79 4.26 -21.16
C PRO A 8 -40.95 5.39 -21.77
N ARG A 9 -41.67 6.41 -22.27
CA ARG A 9 -41.14 7.67 -22.80
C ARG A 9 -40.37 8.43 -21.72
N LEU A 10 -39.10 8.73 -21.99
CA LEU A 10 -38.35 9.76 -21.27
C LEU A 10 -38.82 11.13 -21.75
N ASN A 11 -39.41 11.92 -20.84
CA ASN A 11 -39.69 13.33 -21.10
C ASN A 11 -38.35 14.09 -21.21
N SER A 12 -38.20 14.80 -22.32
CA SER A 12 -37.03 15.58 -22.66
C SER A 12 -37.04 16.90 -21.88
N THR A 13 -36.16 17.04 -20.89
CA THR A 13 -35.87 18.34 -20.25
C THR A 13 -34.66 18.95 -20.95
N SER A 14 -34.90 19.99 -21.76
CA SER A 14 -33.86 20.72 -22.49
C SER A 14 -32.96 21.49 -21.52
N ILE A 15 -31.65 21.20 -21.54
CA ILE A 15 -30.63 21.91 -20.77
C ILE A 15 -30.01 22.99 -21.67
N LEU A 16 -30.13 24.26 -21.27
CA LEU A 16 -29.48 25.38 -21.94
C LEU A 16 -28.01 25.48 -21.49
N VAL A 17 -27.07 25.14 -22.36
CA VAL A 17 -25.62 25.25 -22.10
C VAL A 17 -25.12 26.58 -22.65
N ARG A 18 -24.73 27.52 -21.78
CA ARG A 18 -23.96 28.71 -22.17
C ARG A 18 -22.47 28.44 -21.98
N GLY A 19 -21.75 28.21 -23.07
CA GLY A 19 -20.29 28.11 -23.09
C GLY A 19 -19.63 29.48 -23.31
N GLN A 20 -18.64 29.83 -22.47
CA GLN A 20 -17.69 30.90 -22.73
C GLN A 20 -16.32 30.26 -23.00
N GLU A 21 -15.76 30.51 -24.18
CA GLU A 21 -14.52 29.91 -24.67
C GLU A 21 -13.33 30.86 -24.45
N LYS A 22 -12.34 30.46 -23.64
CA LYS A 22 -11.03 31.14 -23.58
C LYS A 22 -9.94 30.18 -24.05
N ARG A 23 -9.30 30.55 -25.16
CA ARG A 23 -8.25 29.77 -25.85
C ARG A 23 -6.88 29.92 -25.16
N ARG A 24 -6.25 28.79 -24.81
CA ARG A 24 -4.78 28.59 -24.71
C ARG A 24 -4.43 27.13 -25.07
N PRO A 25 -3.29 26.83 -25.72
CA PRO A 25 -3.02 25.50 -26.25
C PRO A 25 -2.25 24.59 -25.27
N ASN A 26 -2.59 23.31 -25.29
CA ASN A 26 -1.87 22.14 -24.76
C ASN A 26 -1.76 21.90 -23.25
N VAL A 27 -2.91 21.73 -22.59
CA VAL A 27 -3.03 20.83 -21.41
C VAL A 27 -4.32 20.03 -21.55
N ARG A 28 -4.30 18.74 -21.20
CA ARG A 28 -5.47 17.83 -21.22
C ARG A 28 -6.68 18.50 -20.56
N LYS A 29 -7.79 18.58 -21.30
CA LYS A 29 -9.07 19.17 -20.86
C LYS A 29 -9.60 18.43 -19.63
N LEU A 30 -9.52 19.05 -18.44
CA LEU A 30 -10.39 18.69 -17.33
C LEU A 30 -11.71 19.44 -17.54
N LEU A 31 -12.75 18.72 -17.95
CA LEU A 31 -14.12 19.24 -17.94
C LEU A 31 -14.55 19.33 -16.48
N GLN A 32 -14.37 20.50 -15.87
CA GLN A 32 -14.89 20.77 -14.54
C GLN A 32 -16.39 21.06 -14.69
N VAL A 33 -17.20 19.99 -14.57
CA VAL A 33 -18.65 20.09 -14.56
C VAL A 33 -19.07 20.53 -13.16
N THR A 34 -19.31 21.83 -13.00
CA THR A 34 -19.96 22.38 -11.81
C THR A 34 -21.47 22.21 -11.98
N VAL A 35 -22.03 21.17 -11.37
CA VAL A 35 -23.49 21.01 -11.29
C VAL A 35 -23.98 21.93 -10.17
N GLN A 36 -24.53 23.10 -10.54
CA GLN A 36 -25.40 23.83 -9.62
C GLN A 36 -26.74 23.09 -9.59
N LEU A 37 -26.89 22.20 -8.62
CA LEU A 37 -28.21 21.67 -8.28
C LEU A 37 -28.95 22.76 -7.52
N ASP A 38 -29.99 23.33 -8.14
CA ASP A 38 -30.90 24.22 -7.45
C ASP A 38 -31.58 23.40 -6.33
N LEU A 39 -31.48 23.89 -5.09
CA LEU A 39 -31.95 23.20 -3.89
C LEU A 39 -33.43 22.81 -4.03
N LYS A 40 -34.19 23.57 -4.83
CA LYS A 40 -35.60 23.36 -5.15
C LYS A 40 -35.86 22.13 -6.02
N ASP A 41 -34.95 21.79 -6.92
CA ASP A 41 -35.09 20.63 -7.81
C ASP A 41 -34.77 19.33 -7.06
N CYS A 42 -33.83 19.37 -6.11
CA CYS A 42 -33.55 18.27 -5.20
C CYS A 42 -34.74 17.97 -4.26
N ILE A 43 -35.47 19.01 -3.83
CA ILE A 43 -36.65 18.87 -2.98
C ILE A 43 -37.82 18.28 -3.78
N LYS A 44 -38.09 18.77 -5.00
CA LYS A 44 -39.11 18.18 -5.88
C LYS A 44 -38.82 16.72 -6.24
N ALA A 45 -37.55 16.39 -6.52
CA ALA A 45 -37.15 15.02 -6.81
C ALA A 45 -37.24 14.06 -5.61
N SER A 46 -37.25 14.58 -4.36
CA SER A 46 -37.48 13.77 -3.16
C SER A 46 -38.97 13.56 -2.89
N GLU A 47 -39.81 14.55 -3.19
CA GLU A 47 -41.27 14.48 -3.12
C GLU A 47 -41.85 13.52 -4.17
N GLU A 48 -41.34 13.52 -5.41
CA GLU A 48 -41.76 12.60 -6.47
C GLU A 48 -41.33 11.14 -6.24
N ARG A 49 -40.34 10.88 -5.38
CA ARG A 49 -39.87 9.53 -5.00
C ARG A 49 -40.64 8.92 -3.83
N GLY A 50 -41.70 9.56 -3.35
CA GLY A 50 -42.55 8.99 -2.29
C GLY A 50 -41.83 8.90 -0.94
N PHE A 51 -40.93 9.83 -0.61
CA PHE A 51 -40.59 10.06 0.79
C PHE A 51 -41.84 10.60 1.46
N LEU A 52 -42.55 9.73 2.19
CA LEU A 52 -43.66 10.10 3.05
C LEU A 52 -43.18 11.16 4.04
N ALA A 53 -43.48 12.42 3.73
CA ALA A 53 -43.52 13.47 4.72
C ALA A 53 -44.47 12.99 5.83
N ASN A 54 -43.89 12.69 6.99
CA ASN A 54 -44.59 12.43 8.25
C ASN A 54 -45.37 11.11 8.38
N GLU A 55 -44.82 9.98 7.94
CA GLU A 55 -45.24 8.71 8.57
C GLU A 55 -44.61 8.63 9.97
N LYS A 56 -45.29 9.26 10.95
CA LYS A 56 -44.95 9.12 12.37
C LYS A 56 -45.09 7.65 12.73
N VAL A 57 -43.97 6.92 12.78
CA VAL A 57 -43.91 5.59 13.38
C VAL A 57 -44.50 5.72 14.79
N LYS A 58 -45.71 5.21 14.98
CA LYS A 58 -46.40 5.24 16.28
C LYS A 58 -45.64 4.33 17.24
N LEU A 59 -44.74 4.91 18.04
CA LEU A 59 -44.16 4.23 19.19
C LEU A 59 -45.30 3.89 20.18
N PRO A 60 -45.26 2.73 20.85
CA PRO A 60 -46.28 2.36 21.82
C PRO A 60 -46.44 3.47 22.88
N ARG A 61 -47.70 3.91 23.11
CA ARG A 61 -48.02 4.87 24.18
C ARG A 61 -47.55 4.28 25.52
N ASN A 62 -46.71 5.03 26.23
CA ASN A 62 -46.05 4.71 27.52
C ASN A 62 -44.67 4.01 27.49
N SER A 63 -43.82 4.25 26.48
CA SER A 63 -42.50 3.59 26.40
C SER A 63 -41.29 4.53 26.37
N HIS A 64 -41.37 5.75 26.92
CA HIS A 64 -40.14 6.54 27.08
C HIS A 64 -39.27 5.90 28.18
N PRO A 65 -38.02 5.53 27.87
CA PRO A 65 -37.14 4.96 28.88
C PRO A 65 -36.93 5.98 30.01
N LYS A 66 -37.19 5.57 31.26
CA LYS A 66 -37.02 6.40 32.46
C LYS A 66 -35.56 6.85 32.70
N SER A 67 -34.61 6.26 31.99
CA SER A 67 -33.18 6.58 32.05
C SER A 67 -32.54 6.48 30.67
N SER A 68 -31.65 7.42 30.36
CA SER A 68 -30.72 7.31 29.25
C SER A 68 -29.91 6.02 29.37
N SER A 69 -29.61 5.39 28.24
CA SER A 69 -28.64 4.29 28.20
C SER A 69 -27.38 4.80 27.52
N VAL A 70 -26.39 5.15 28.32
CA VAL A 70 -25.09 5.60 27.83
C VAL A 70 -24.14 4.42 27.81
N ILE A 71 -23.30 4.36 26.80
CA ILE A 71 -22.25 3.36 26.73
C ILE A 71 -21.30 3.56 27.91
N ASN A 72 -20.96 2.47 28.59
CA ASN A 72 -20.04 2.51 29.71
C ASN A 72 -18.67 3.04 29.26
N GLN A 73 -18.10 3.97 30.03
CA GLN A 73 -16.82 4.63 29.71
C GLN A 73 -15.66 3.65 29.47
N SER A 74 -15.68 2.47 30.11
CA SER A 74 -14.62 1.46 30.02
C SER A 74 -14.86 0.38 28.95
N CYS A 75 -16.08 0.19 28.46
CA CYS A 75 -16.40 -0.90 27.54
C CYS A 75 -17.67 -0.65 26.72
N SER A 76 -17.53 -0.61 25.39
CA SER A 76 -18.65 -0.35 24.48
C SER A 76 -19.68 -1.48 24.37
N LYS A 77 -19.40 -2.65 24.98
CA LYS A 77 -20.38 -3.74 25.12
C LYS A 77 -21.38 -3.52 26.26
N LYS A 78 -21.05 -2.67 27.23
CA LYS A 78 -21.85 -2.46 28.45
C LYS A 78 -22.51 -1.09 28.39
N HIS A 79 -23.74 -1.04 28.89
CA HIS A 79 -24.43 0.23 29.15
C HIS A 79 -24.40 0.48 30.66
N ASP A 80 -24.59 1.73 31.06
CA ASP A 80 -24.76 2.19 32.45
C ASP A 80 -26.05 1.70 33.13
N ILE A 81 -26.91 0.97 32.40
CA ILE A 81 -28.17 0.39 32.89
C ILE A 81 -28.08 -1.13 33.19
N PRO A 82 -29.04 -1.71 33.95
CA PRO A 82 -29.07 -3.14 34.22
C PRO A 82 -29.00 -4.01 32.96
N LYS A 83 -28.25 -5.11 33.02
CA LYS A 83 -27.98 -5.99 31.87
C LYS A 83 -29.26 -6.49 31.18
N SER A 84 -30.28 -6.84 31.97
CA SER A 84 -31.59 -7.29 31.48
C SER A 84 -32.29 -6.21 30.65
N THR A 85 -32.33 -4.98 31.17
CA THR A 85 -32.88 -3.81 30.48
C THR A 85 -32.08 -3.49 29.21
N ALA A 86 -30.75 -3.50 29.28
CA ALA A 86 -29.89 -3.27 28.12
C ALA A 86 -30.11 -4.31 27.01
N ARG A 87 -30.27 -5.59 27.39
CA ARG A 87 -30.59 -6.68 26.45
C ARG A 87 -31.95 -6.46 25.79
N LYS A 88 -32.97 -6.11 26.58
CA LYS A 88 -34.32 -5.80 26.05
C LYS A 88 -34.28 -4.64 25.06
N ARG A 89 -33.61 -3.53 25.39
CA ARG A 89 -33.47 -2.36 24.50
C ARG A 89 -32.76 -2.69 23.19
N ARG A 90 -31.64 -3.43 23.24
CA ARG A 90 -30.93 -3.87 22.03
C ARG A 90 -31.80 -4.77 21.14
N LYS A 91 -32.58 -5.67 21.74
CA LYS A 91 -33.50 -6.53 20.98
C LYS A 91 -34.57 -5.69 20.30
N LEU A 92 -35.23 -4.78 21.02
CA LEU A 92 -36.24 -3.89 20.44
C LEU A 92 -35.68 -3.04 19.29
N MET A 93 -34.48 -2.48 19.46
CA MET A 93 -33.81 -1.72 18.40
C MET A 93 -33.59 -2.57 17.15
N PHE A 94 -33.12 -3.81 17.34
CA PHE A 94 -32.90 -4.74 16.24
C PHE A 94 -34.22 -5.13 15.54
N ASP A 95 -35.25 -5.49 16.30
CA ASP A 95 -36.58 -5.85 15.79
C ASP A 95 -37.22 -4.68 15.01
N HIS A 96 -36.99 -3.43 15.43
CA HIS A 96 -37.43 -2.24 14.70
C HIS A 96 -36.63 -2.00 13.43
N ALA A 97 -35.30 -2.12 13.49
CA ALA A 97 -34.45 -1.99 12.31
C ALA A 97 -34.80 -3.02 11.24
N GLU A 98 -35.17 -4.24 11.66
CA GLU A 98 -35.65 -5.29 10.79
C GLU A 98 -36.93 -4.89 10.05
N ARG A 99 -37.93 -4.37 10.76
CA ARG A 99 -39.18 -3.90 10.13
C ARG A 99 -38.99 -2.74 9.15
N ILE A 100 -37.97 -1.91 9.36
CA ILE A 100 -37.70 -0.72 8.53
C ILE A 100 -36.89 -1.09 7.28
N ASN A 101 -35.85 -1.93 7.44
CA ASN A 101 -34.87 -2.17 6.38
C ASN A 101 -35.08 -3.47 5.61
N ASP A 102 -35.85 -4.43 6.14
CA ASP A 102 -36.19 -5.65 5.41
C ASP A 102 -37.50 -5.49 4.63
N ARG A 103 -37.48 -5.95 3.38
CA ARG A 103 -38.69 -6.04 2.55
C ARG A 103 -39.12 -7.49 2.52
N SER A 104 -39.92 -7.90 3.52
CA SER A 104 -40.62 -9.19 3.60
C SER A 104 -39.89 -10.33 2.89
N SER A 105 -38.63 -10.58 3.26
CA SER A 105 -37.85 -11.67 2.68
C SER A 105 -37.93 -12.88 3.61
N ASP A 106 -38.26 -14.05 3.07
CA ASP A 106 -38.28 -15.30 3.84
C ASP A 106 -36.86 -15.78 4.22
N ASN A 107 -35.82 -15.08 3.77
CA ASN A 107 -34.43 -15.40 4.04
C ASN A 107 -33.94 -14.69 5.30
N GLU A 108 -33.97 -15.40 6.42
CA GLU A 108 -33.50 -14.94 7.74
C GLU A 108 -32.07 -14.36 7.74
N SER A 109 -31.17 -14.88 6.90
CA SER A 109 -29.79 -14.38 6.82
C SER A 109 -29.70 -13.00 6.15
N LEU A 110 -30.48 -12.80 5.09
CA LEU A 110 -30.56 -11.53 4.35
C LEU A 110 -31.28 -10.48 5.19
N LYS A 111 -32.35 -10.88 5.86
CA LYS A 111 -33.10 -10.06 6.81
C LYS A 111 -32.19 -9.53 7.91
N ARG A 112 -31.47 -10.43 8.59
CA ARG A 112 -30.51 -10.06 9.64
C ARG A 112 -29.45 -9.09 9.13
N LYS A 113 -28.89 -9.34 7.93
CA LYS A 113 -27.87 -8.48 7.33
C LYS A 113 -28.43 -7.08 7.03
N SER A 114 -29.60 -7.00 6.42
CA SER A 114 -30.26 -5.73 6.07
C SER A 114 -30.54 -4.88 7.30
N SER A 115 -30.98 -5.49 8.40
CA SER A 115 -31.13 -4.82 9.70
C SER A 115 -29.82 -4.25 10.23
N LEU A 116 -28.74 -5.04 10.17
CA LEU A 116 -27.41 -4.60 10.63
C LEU A 116 -26.86 -3.47 9.76
N ASP A 117 -27.01 -3.57 8.44
CA ASP A 117 -26.57 -2.56 7.48
C ASP A 117 -27.32 -1.24 7.68
N GLY A 118 -28.64 -1.30 7.94
CA GLY A 118 -29.44 -0.12 8.27
C GLY A 118 -29.01 0.55 9.58
N ILE A 119 -28.77 -0.24 10.63
CA ILE A 119 -28.26 0.27 11.92
C ILE A 119 -26.89 0.92 11.73
N TRP A 120 -25.99 0.26 11.01
CA TRP A 120 -24.64 0.75 10.74
C TRP A 120 -24.65 2.04 9.91
N SER A 121 -25.42 2.06 8.82
CA SER A 121 -25.58 3.23 7.94
C SER A 121 -26.14 4.42 8.72
N THR A 122 -27.12 4.18 9.60
CA THR A 122 -27.66 5.25 10.44
C THR A 122 -26.59 5.78 11.38
N LEU A 123 -25.89 4.88 12.09
CA LEU A 123 -24.86 5.25 13.06
C LEU A 123 -23.72 6.06 12.43
N ILE A 124 -23.21 5.64 11.26
CA ILE A 124 -22.07 6.31 10.61
C ILE A 124 -22.44 7.68 10.05
N ASN A 125 -23.70 7.89 9.66
CA ASN A 125 -24.18 9.18 9.16
C ASN A 125 -24.63 10.12 10.28
N SER A 126 -24.96 9.60 11.46
CA SER A 126 -25.39 10.42 12.61
C SER A 126 -24.26 10.79 13.57
N ALA A 127 -23.22 9.95 13.67
CA ALA A 127 -22.14 10.13 14.64
C ALA A 127 -20.98 10.93 14.05
N SER A 128 -20.35 11.76 14.88
CA SER A 128 -19.08 12.41 14.54
C SER A 128 -17.93 11.38 14.48
N ALA A 129 -16.85 11.76 13.81
CA ALA A 129 -15.64 10.95 13.75
C ALA A 129 -15.05 10.66 15.15
N GLN A 130 -15.16 11.61 16.08
CA GLN A 130 -14.67 11.46 17.45
C GLN A 130 -15.50 10.46 18.26
N GLU A 131 -16.83 10.50 18.12
CA GLU A 131 -17.73 9.53 18.76
C GLU A 131 -17.47 8.11 18.22
N MET A 132 -17.36 7.97 16.89
CA MET A 132 -17.08 6.69 16.25
C MET A 132 -15.75 6.10 16.74
N LYS A 133 -14.70 6.91 16.78
CA LYS A 133 -13.39 6.52 17.32
C LYS A 133 -13.54 6.04 18.77
N SER A 134 -14.25 6.78 19.62
CA SER A 134 -14.48 6.39 21.01
C SER A 134 -15.19 5.04 21.15
N TYR A 135 -16.18 4.75 20.30
CA TYR A 135 -16.88 3.47 20.29
C TYR A 135 -15.99 2.29 19.91
N MET A 136 -15.12 2.50 18.91
CA MET A 136 -14.18 1.49 18.43
C MET A 136 -13.07 1.21 19.44
N GLU A 137 -12.45 2.26 20.00
CA GLU A 137 -11.37 2.15 21.00
C GLU A 137 -11.83 1.43 22.28
N LYS A 138 -13.12 1.55 22.64
CA LYS A 138 -13.69 0.89 23.83
C LYS A 138 -14.28 -0.49 23.53
N SER A 139 -14.19 -0.98 22.29
CA SER A 139 -14.78 -2.26 21.88
C SER A 139 -13.76 -3.38 21.89
N PRO A 140 -13.87 -4.36 22.82
CA PRO A 140 -12.99 -5.53 22.80
C PRO A 140 -13.13 -6.33 21.51
N LEU A 141 -14.34 -6.41 20.93
CA LEU A 141 -14.56 -7.14 19.68
C LEU A 141 -13.76 -6.52 18.53
N VAL A 142 -13.79 -5.19 18.44
CA VAL A 142 -13.10 -4.45 17.38
C VAL A 142 -11.59 -4.53 17.56
N LEU A 143 -11.10 -4.24 18.77
CA LEU A 143 -9.67 -4.24 19.06
C LEU A 143 -8.99 -5.61 18.93
N THR A 144 -9.68 -6.70 19.31
CA THR A 144 -9.03 -8.02 19.33
C THR A 144 -9.28 -8.86 18.09
N ASN A 145 -10.32 -8.56 17.30
CA ASN A 145 -10.68 -9.40 16.14
C ASN A 145 -10.75 -8.58 14.86
N VAL A 146 -11.53 -7.50 14.84
CA VAL A 146 -11.80 -6.75 13.60
C VAL A 146 -10.53 -6.03 13.10
N ILE A 147 -9.89 -5.22 13.94
CA ILE A 147 -8.68 -4.48 13.54
C ILE A 147 -7.55 -5.43 13.16
N PRO A 148 -7.21 -6.46 13.96
CA PRO A 148 -6.22 -7.46 13.56
C PRO A 148 -6.51 -8.12 12.22
N SER A 149 -7.77 -8.47 11.93
CA SER A 149 -8.14 -9.07 10.65
C SER A 149 -7.84 -8.12 9.48
N ILE A 150 -8.35 -6.88 9.55
CA ILE A 150 -8.19 -5.88 8.48
C ILE A 150 -6.70 -5.55 8.27
N VAL A 151 -5.98 -5.31 9.36
CA VAL A 151 -4.55 -4.96 9.31
C VAL A 151 -3.75 -6.12 8.75
N ASN A 152 -3.97 -7.35 9.23
CA ASN A 152 -3.18 -8.50 8.77
C ASN A 152 -3.45 -8.82 7.29
N ASP A 153 -4.67 -8.61 6.78
CA ASP A 153 -4.94 -8.72 5.35
C ASP A 153 -4.14 -7.70 4.53
N ALA A 154 -4.03 -6.46 5.04
CA ALA A 154 -3.21 -5.43 4.41
C ALA A 154 -1.70 -5.75 4.50
N VAL A 155 -1.25 -6.32 5.62
CA VAL A 155 0.13 -6.78 5.82
C VAL A 155 0.48 -7.85 4.79
N VAL A 156 -0.36 -8.88 4.61
CA VAL A 156 -0.12 -9.96 3.64
C VAL A 156 -0.03 -9.40 2.22
N LYS A 157 -0.92 -8.46 1.86
CA LYS A 157 -0.86 -7.77 0.55
C LYS A 157 0.43 -6.97 0.39
N TYR A 158 0.86 -6.26 1.44
CA TYR A 158 2.11 -5.52 1.42
C TYR A 158 3.32 -6.44 1.25
N GLU A 159 3.38 -7.56 1.98
CA GLU A 159 4.50 -8.51 1.94
C GLU A 159 4.78 -9.05 0.52
N HIS A 160 3.75 -9.12 -0.33
CA HIS A 160 3.82 -9.55 -1.73
C HIS A 160 3.90 -8.41 -2.74
N SER A 161 3.98 -7.16 -2.28
CA SER A 161 3.94 -5.98 -3.15
C SER A 161 5.32 -5.58 -3.68
N GLN A 162 5.33 -4.84 -4.79
CA GLN A 162 6.51 -4.17 -5.32
C GLN A 162 7.13 -3.18 -4.31
N LYS A 163 6.30 -2.53 -3.48
CA LYS A 163 6.80 -1.62 -2.44
C LYS A 163 7.69 -2.35 -1.44
N ASN A 164 7.31 -3.57 -1.04
CA ASN A 164 8.13 -4.39 -0.16
C ASN A 164 9.42 -4.88 -0.84
N LEU A 165 9.37 -5.17 -2.15
CA LEU A 165 10.58 -5.48 -2.92
C LEU A 165 11.57 -4.31 -2.90
N VAL A 166 11.11 -3.09 -3.19
CA VAL A 166 11.95 -1.87 -3.16
C VAL A 166 12.54 -1.65 -1.77
N GLN A 167 11.75 -1.79 -0.71
CA GLN A 167 12.24 -1.69 0.66
C GLN A 167 13.31 -2.77 0.97
N SER A 168 13.06 -4.00 0.53
CA SER A 168 13.98 -5.13 0.72
C SER A 168 15.29 -4.94 -0.04
N LEU A 169 15.25 -4.37 -1.24
CA LEU A 169 16.44 -3.97 -1.99
C LEU A 169 17.21 -2.87 -1.26
N GLY A 170 16.52 -1.88 -0.69
CA GLY A 170 17.14 -0.86 0.15
C GLY A 170 17.95 -1.46 1.30
N VAL A 171 17.37 -2.43 2.01
CA VAL A 171 18.04 -3.15 3.11
C VAL A 171 19.23 -4.00 2.61
N LEU A 172 19.12 -4.58 1.42
CA LEU A 172 20.20 -5.35 0.80
C LEU A 172 21.43 -4.48 0.49
N TYR A 173 21.21 -3.27 -0.05
CA TYR A 173 22.28 -2.36 -0.48
C TYR A 173 22.71 -1.35 0.60
N GLU A 174 22.11 -1.39 1.78
CA GLU A 174 22.42 -0.47 2.89
C GLU A 174 23.87 -0.66 3.40
N GLY A 175 24.70 0.37 3.23
CA GLY A 175 26.10 0.43 3.67
C GLY A 175 27.09 -0.38 2.81
N SER A 176 26.61 -1.48 2.22
CA SER A 176 27.24 -2.29 1.17
C SER A 176 26.26 -3.40 0.76
N ILE A 177 26.60 -4.21 -0.24
CA ILE A 177 25.81 -5.40 -0.58
C ILE A 177 25.88 -6.39 0.60
N SER A 178 24.76 -6.58 1.28
CA SER A 178 24.65 -7.48 2.42
C SER A 178 24.73 -8.94 1.98
N SER A 179 25.50 -9.75 2.68
CA SER A 179 25.49 -11.21 2.48
C SER A 179 24.15 -11.82 2.90
N THR A 180 23.85 -13.04 2.43
CA THR A 180 22.65 -13.79 2.83
C THR A 180 22.46 -13.84 4.35
N LYS A 181 23.54 -14.07 5.11
CA LYS A 181 23.53 -14.12 6.58
C LYS A 181 23.21 -12.75 7.18
N GLN A 182 23.85 -11.69 6.68
CA GLN A 182 23.63 -10.32 7.17
C GLN A 182 22.19 -9.85 6.88
N TYR A 183 21.71 -10.05 5.66
CA TYR A 183 20.34 -9.69 5.26
C TYR A 183 19.31 -10.42 6.13
N ASN A 184 19.44 -11.74 6.29
CA ASN A 184 18.52 -12.52 7.11
C ASN A 184 18.58 -12.12 8.60
N ARG A 185 19.74 -11.68 9.09
CA ARG A 185 19.87 -11.12 10.44
C ARG A 185 19.11 -9.80 10.59
N LYS A 186 19.27 -8.85 9.64
CA LYS A 186 18.52 -7.58 9.62
C LYS A 186 17.01 -7.83 9.57
N ARG A 187 16.55 -8.63 8.60
CA ARG A 187 15.15 -9.07 8.47
C ARG A 187 14.63 -9.71 9.75
N SER A 188 15.40 -10.64 10.34
CA SER A 188 14.96 -11.32 11.56
C SER A 188 14.80 -10.35 12.73
N ARG A 189 15.68 -9.36 12.86
CA ARG A 189 15.66 -8.36 13.95
C ARG A 189 14.46 -7.41 13.83
N GLU A 190 14.07 -7.06 12.61
CA GLU A 190 12.94 -6.14 12.36
C GLU A 190 11.58 -6.83 12.45
N THR A 191 11.54 -8.14 12.26
CA THR A 191 10.30 -8.91 12.17
C THR A 191 10.01 -9.74 13.41
N PHE A 192 11.04 -10.25 14.10
CA PHE A 192 10.87 -11.23 15.16
C PHE A 192 11.54 -10.78 16.46
N GLU A 193 10.87 -11.09 17.55
CA GLU A 193 11.38 -11.01 18.91
C GLU A 193 11.50 -12.42 19.49
N THR A 194 12.39 -12.57 20.47
CA THR A 194 12.58 -13.83 21.18
C THR A 194 11.97 -13.67 22.57
N ASP A 195 11.14 -14.63 22.96
CA ASP A 195 10.60 -14.65 24.32
C ASP A 195 11.62 -15.14 25.36
N GLN A 196 11.19 -15.12 26.63
CA GLN A 196 11.98 -15.55 27.79
C GLN A 196 12.43 -17.03 27.69
N HIS A 197 11.75 -17.83 26.86
CA HIS A 197 11.99 -19.25 26.66
C HIS A 197 12.80 -19.53 25.37
N GLY A 198 13.30 -18.48 24.70
CA GLY A 198 14.09 -18.63 23.48
C GLY A 198 13.26 -18.84 22.20
N LYS A 199 11.92 -18.78 22.27
CA LYS A 199 11.07 -18.98 21.09
C LYS A 199 10.86 -17.67 20.35
N LYS A 200 11.03 -17.72 19.03
CA LYS A 200 10.83 -16.57 18.14
C LYS A 200 9.35 -16.39 17.81
N HIS A 201 8.86 -15.17 18.00
CA HIS A 201 7.52 -14.76 17.60
C HIS A 201 7.60 -13.52 16.71
N GLN A 202 6.65 -13.36 15.81
CA GLN A 202 6.59 -12.17 14.95
C GLN A 202 6.14 -10.99 15.80
N ILE A 203 6.87 -9.88 15.71
CA ILE A 203 6.58 -8.63 16.40
C ILE A 203 5.19 -8.14 16.00
N THR A 204 4.43 -7.69 17.00
CA THR A 204 3.13 -7.04 16.82
C THR A 204 3.19 -5.62 17.37
N PHE A 205 2.75 -4.64 16.60
CA PHE A 205 2.71 -3.24 17.07
C PHE A 205 1.46 -2.93 17.90
N MET A 206 0.44 -3.78 17.79
CA MET A 206 -0.76 -3.79 18.61
C MET A 206 -1.21 -5.24 18.76
N LYS A 207 -1.97 -5.57 19.81
CA LYS A 207 -2.48 -6.92 20.06
C LYS A 207 -3.06 -7.55 18.78
N GLY A 208 -2.41 -8.59 18.27
CA GLY A 208 -2.82 -9.35 17.08
C GLY A 208 -2.49 -8.71 15.73
N CYS A 209 -1.95 -7.48 15.68
CA CYS A 209 -1.57 -6.78 14.45
C CYS A 209 -0.07 -6.96 14.16
N LYS A 210 0.25 -7.77 13.15
CA LYS A 210 1.62 -8.16 12.82
C LYS A 210 2.37 -7.02 12.12
N VAL A 211 3.67 -6.92 12.39
CA VAL A 211 4.58 -6.08 11.58
C VAL A 211 4.89 -6.81 10.27
N PRO A 212 4.81 -6.14 9.10
CA PRO A 212 5.13 -6.76 7.82
C PRO A 212 6.56 -7.29 7.72
N LYS A 213 6.71 -8.44 7.06
CA LYS A 213 7.99 -9.05 6.76
C LYS A 213 8.64 -8.41 5.53
N LEU A 214 9.93 -8.11 5.64
CA LEU A 214 10.75 -7.93 4.43
C LEU A 214 10.71 -9.21 3.58
N MET A 215 10.92 -9.03 2.28
CA MET A 215 10.95 -10.12 1.33
C MET A 215 12.12 -11.07 1.64
N GLU A 216 11.95 -12.35 1.33
CA GLU A 216 13.02 -13.34 1.53
C GLU A 216 14.20 -13.07 0.62
N TYR A 217 15.42 -13.29 1.14
CA TYR A 217 16.65 -13.07 0.37
C TYR A 217 16.63 -13.77 -0.99
N LYS A 218 16.11 -15.00 -1.06
CA LYS A 218 16.02 -15.77 -2.31
C LYS A 218 15.22 -15.02 -3.38
N LYS A 219 14.08 -14.43 -3.02
CA LYS A 219 13.25 -13.66 -3.95
C LYS A 219 13.91 -12.35 -4.36
N VAL A 220 14.55 -11.66 -3.40
CA VAL A 220 15.30 -10.43 -3.69
C VAL A 220 16.48 -10.72 -4.62
N SER A 221 17.24 -11.78 -4.35
CA SER A 221 18.37 -12.20 -5.17
C SER A 221 17.93 -12.67 -6.56
N GLN A 222 16.83 -13.42 -6.66
CA GLN A 222 16.24 -13.77 -7.96
C GLN A 222 15.88 -12.53 -8.78
N PHE A 223 15.29 -11.51 -8.14
CA PHE A 223 15.01 -10.24 -8.81
C PHE A 223 16.28 -9.57 -9.29
N VAL A 224 17.30 -9.42 -8.44
CA VAL A 224 18.59 -8.81 -8.82
C VAL A 224 19.24 -9.56 -9.98
N ASN A 225 19.24 -10.90 -9.95
CA ASN A 225 19.82 -11.74 -10.99
C ASN A 225 19.02 -11.73 -12.30
N SER A 226 17.72 -11.40 -12.24
CA SER A 226 16.89 -11.23 -13.44
C SER A 226 17.11 -9.90 -14.15
N MET A 227 17.80 -8.95 -13.51
CA MET A 227 18.11 -7.67 -14.14
C MET A 227 19.20 -7.87 -15.19
N ASP A 228 18.94 -7.43 -16.42
CA ASP A 228 19.95 -7.38 -17.46
C ASP A 228 21.02 -6.32 -17.12
N ILE A 229 22.19 -6.81 -16.70
CA ILE A 229 23.34 -5.97 -16.38
C ILE A 229 24.26 -5.72 -17.58
N GLY A 230 23.89 -6.18 -18.78
CA GLY A 230 24.67 -6.12 -20.01
C GLY A 230 25.59 -7.33 -20.21
N GLU A 231 26.30 -7.33 -21.34
CA GLU A 231 27.23 -8.39 -21.71
C GLU A 231 28.48 -8.35 -20.82
N LEU A 232 28.81 -9.50 -20.21
CA LEU A 232 30.05 -9.70 -19.47
C LEU A 232 31.08 -10.35 -20.39
N LYS A 233 32.18 -9.64 -20.64
CA LYS A 233 33.32 -10.16 -21.38
C LYS A 233 34.31 -10.79 -20.40
N GLN A 234 34.81 -11.98 -20.72
CA GLN A 234 35.87 -12.57 -19.90
C GLN A 234 37.16 -11.77 -20.07
N ILE A 235 37.86 -11.53 -18.97
CA ILE A 235 39.22 -11.00 -19.03
C ILE A 235 40.04 -12.08 -19.75
N PRO A 236 40.70 -11.75 -20.88
CA PRO A 236 41.55 -12.73 -21.54
C PRO A 236 42.55 -13.25 -20.53
N GLU A 237 42.58 -14.57 -20.31
CA GLU A 237 43.68 -15.19 -19.58
C GLU A 237 44.95 -14.74 -20.28
N ALA A 238 45.86 -14.11 -19.54
CA ALA A 238 47.17 -13.76 -20.04
C ALA A 238 47.86 -15.07 -20.42
N LYS A 239 47.68 -15.52 -21.66
CA LYS A 239 48.57 -16.47 -22.28
C LYS A 239 49.92 -15.79 -22.20
N LYS A 240 50.82 -16.32 -21.36
CA LYS A 240 52.23 -15.93 -21.25
C LYS A 240 52.71 -15.53 -22.64
N SER A 241 52.69 -14.23 -22.91
CA SER A 241 53.02 -13.75 -24.24
C SER A 241 54.50 -14.02 -24.42
N ALA A 242 54.94 -14.17 -25.65
CA ALA A 242 56.31 -14.53 -26.02
C ALA A 242 57.42 -13.60 -25.46
N LEU A 243 57.07 -12.58 -24.65
CA LEU A 243 57.98 -11.73 -23.90
C LEU A 243 58.70 -12.45 -22.74
N ASP A 244 58.08 -13.47 -22.11
CA ASP A 244 58.72 -14.23 -21.03
C ASP A 244 59.86 -15.13 -21.55
N LYS A 245 59.87 -15.46 -22.85
CA LYS A 245 60.90 -16.31 -23.45
C LYS A 245 62.25 -15.62 -23.69
N GLN A 246 62.36 -14.32 -23.41
CA GLN A 246 63.62 -13.58 -23.57
C GLN A 246 64.35 -13.33 -22.24
N LEU A 247 63.79 -13.73 -21.09
CA LEU A 247 64.44 -13.57 -19.79
C LEU A 247 64.95 -14.89 -19.19
N ASP A 248 64.58 -16.05 -19.75
CA ASP A 248 65.00 -17.39 -19.27
C ASP A 248 66.43 -17.81 -19.69
N GLN A 249 67.37 -16.88 -19.87
CA GLN A 249 68.78 -17.26 -20.13
C GLN A 249 69.80 -16.85 -19.07
N GLN A 250 69.44 -16.10 -18.02
CA GLN A 250 70.39 -15.82 -16.95
C GLN A 250 69.69 -15.61 -15.60
N SER A 251 69.49 -16.68 -14.84
CA SER A 251 69.83 -16.78 -13.40
C SER A 251 69.11 -17.98 -12.78
N ASP A 252 69.89 -18.93 -12.26
CA ASP A 252 69.45 -19.87 -11.24
C ASP A 252 69.10 -19.06 -9.98
N ASP A 253 67.81 -18.82 -9.71
CA ASP A 253 67.30 -18.56 -8.37
C ASP A 253 65.78 -18.79 -8.33
N GLU A 254 65.34 -19.47 -7.28
CA GLU A 254 63.98 -19.90 -7.00
C GLU A 254 62.96 -18.74 -7.03
N LEU A 255 62.18 -18.60 -8.10
CA LEU A 255 60.92 -17.82 -8.09
C LEU A 255 59.96 -18.33 -9.16
N ASN A 256 59.55 -19.59 -8.98
CA ASN A 256 58.43 -20.19 -9.69
C ASN A 256 57.10 -19.76 -9.04
N SER A 257 56.75 -18.47 -9.09
CA SER A 257 55.37 -18.05 -8.79
C SER A 257 54.60 -17.94 -10.10
N GLY A 258 53.97 -19.05 -10.49
CA GLY A 258 52.89 -19.10 -11.50
C GLY A 258 51.62 -18.39 -11.03
N GLU A 259 51.75 -17.23 -10.40
CA GLU A 259 50.67 -16.40 -9.90
C GLU A 259 50.41 -15.28 -10.92
N HIS A 260 49.16 -14.82 -10.98
CA HIS A 260 48.66 -13.72 -11.82
C HIS A 260 47.93 -14.08 -13.13
N ALA A 261 47.40 -15.30 -13.26
CA ALA A 261 46.18 -15.45 -14.06
C ALA A 261 45.00 -14.88 -13.26
N VAL A 262 44.65 -13.61 -13.46
CA VAL A 262 43.49 -12.98 -12.81
C VAL A 262 42.23 -13.46 -13.50
N SER A 263 41.53 -14.42 -12.89
CA SER A 263 40.19 -14.83 -13.31
C SER A 263 39.21 -13.69 -13.04
N GLY A 264 38.48 -13.26 -14.07
CA GLY A 264 37.48 -12.21 -13.92
C GLY A 264 36.70 -11.93 -15.19
N CYS A 265 35.70 -11.08 -15.05
CA CYS A 265 34.92 -10.56 -16.16
C CYS A 265 34.85 -9.03 -16.07
N TYR A 266 34.77 -8.38 -17.22
CA TYR A 266 34.58 -6.95 -17.34
C TYR A 266 33.33 -6.64 -18.16
N ARG A 267 32.84 -5.41 -18.03
CA ARG A 267 31.77 -4.89 -18.88
C ARG A 267 32.34 -3.82 -19.78
N ASP A 268 31.73 -3.70 -20.96
CA ASP A 268 31.95 -2.56 -21.81
C ASP A 268 31.52 -1.27 -21.08
N LEU A 269 32.47 -0.35 -20.95
CA LEU A 269 32.30 0.85 -20.15
C LEU A 269 31.29 1.81 -20.80
N GLU A 270 31.40 2.00 -22.12
CA GLU A 270 30.58 2.95 -22.87
C GLU A 270 29.08 2.60 -22.76
N SER A 271 28.72 1.35 -23.03
CA SER A 271 27.34 0.88 -22.91
C SER A 271 26.79 1.01 -21.47
N THR A 272 27.64 0.79 -20.46
CA THR A 272 27.27 0.94 -19.06
C THR A 272 27.05 2.41 -18.68
N LEU A 273 27.92 3.31 -19.14
CA LEU A 273 27.79 4.76 -18.91
C LEU A 273 26.52 5.32 -19.52
N LEU A 274 26.14 4.88 -20.72
CA LEU A 274 24.87 5.30 -21.35
C LEU A 274 23.64 4.86 -20.54
N LYS A 275 23.63 3.61 -20.02
CA LYS A 275 22.56 3.12 -19.14
C LYS A 275 22.46 3.95 -17.86
N LEU A 276 23.61 4.29 -17.25
CA LEU A 276 23.66 5.13 -16.05
C LEU A 276 23.20 6.56 -16.33
N ALA A 277 23.67 7.18 -17.40
CA ALA A 277 23.26 8.54 -17.79
C ALA A 277 21.73 8.61 -17.97
N ASN A 278 21.13 7.63 -18.65
CA ASN A 278 19.68 7.55 -18.80
C ASN A 278 18.96 7.43 -17.45
N LEU A 279 19.44 6.55 -16.56
CA LEU A 279 18.89 6.42 -15.20
C LEU A 279 18.92 7.76 -14.44
N TYR A 280 20.07 8.43 -14.45
CA TYR A 280 20.23 9.71 -13.77
C TYR A 280 19.32 10.81 -14.34
N LEU A 281 19.15 10.85 -15.67
CA LEU A 281 18.21 11.77 -16.33
C LEU A 281 16.75 11.48 -15.96
N ILE A 282 16.35 10.21 -15.88
CA ILE A 282 15.01 9.81 -15.44
C ILE A 282 14.75 10.31 -14.01
N ILE A 283 15.73 10.15 -13.12
CA ILE A 283 15.62 10.61 -11.73
C ILE A 283 15.52 12.14 -11.66
N ASP A 284 16.37 12.88 -12.40
CA ASP A 284 16.33 14.35 -12.43
C ASP A 284 15.02 14.91 -13.00
N ASN A 285 14.43 14.22 -13.99
CA ASN A 285 13.13 14.61 -14.52
C ASN A 285 11.99 14.35 -13.52
N ALA A 286 12.07 13.28 -12.73
CA ALA A 286 11.10 12.98 -11.67
C ALA A 286 11.27 13.88 -10.43
N ARG A 287 12.50 14.31 -10.16
CA ARG A 287 12.87 15.20 -9.06
C ARG A 287 13.80 16.32 -9.58
N PRO A 288 13.23 17.43 -10.07
CA PRO A 288 14.01 18.53 -10.62
C PRO A 288 15.07 19.04 -9.63
N GLY A 289 16.31 19.15 -10.09
CA GLY A 289 17.44 19.60 -9.26
C GLY A 289 18.11 18.47 -8.47
N PHE A 290 17.84 17.21 -8.80
CA PHE A 290 18.59 16.07 -8.27
C PHE A 290 20.03 16.06 -8.79
N LEU A 291 20.22 16.40 -10.08
CA LEU A 291 21.56 16.52 -10.66
C LEU A 291 22.05 17.98 -10.60
N ASN A 292 23.30 18.14 -10.18
CA ASN A 292 24.04 19.37 -10.39
C ASN A 292 24.85 19.24 -11.69
N TRP A 293 24.65 20.18 -12.61
CA TRP A 293 25.33 20.17 -13.90
C TRP A 293 26.70 20.87 -13.87
N PHE A 294 27.15 21.39 -12.72
CA PHE A 294 28.46 22.05 -12.56
C PHE A 294 28.77 23.07 -13.65
N SER A 295 27.79 23.93 -13.95
CA SER A 295 27.85 24.94 -15.02
C SER A 295 27.98 24.39 -16.45
N SER A 296 27.88 23.07 -16.63
CA SER A 296 27.80 22.42 -17.93
C SER A 296 26.35 22.36 -18.44
N PRO A 297 26.13 22.17 -19.76
CA PRO A 297 24.79 21.98 -20.31
C PRO A 297 24.08 20.76 -19.74
N LYS A 298 22.75 20.84 -19.60
CA LYS A 298 21.92 19.70 -19.20
C LYS A 298 22.15 18.52 -20.14
N GLY A 299 22.40 17.35 -19.55
CA GLY A 299 22.72 16.11 -20.28
C GLY A 299 24.21 15.86 -20.49
N MET A 300 25.09 16.79 -20.11
CA MET A 300 26.53 16.56 -20.14
C MET A 300 26.98 15.91 -18.82
N PHE A 301 27.47 14.68 -18.91
CA PHE A 301 28.03 13.94 -17.77
C PHE A 301 29.55 13.97 -17.84
N GLN A 302 30.19 14.39 -16.76
CA GLN A 302 31.63 14.22 -16.58
C GLN A 302 31.88 12.87 -15.91
N VAL A 303 32.74 12.05 -16.51
CA VAL A 303 33.08 10.73 -15.99
C VAL A 303 34.52 10.75 -15.52
N SER A 304 34.72 10.58 -14.22
CA SER A 304 36.04 10.42 -13.61
C SER A 304 36.38 8.93 -13.59
N LEU A 305 37.43 8.53 -14.28
CA LEU A 305 37.97 7.17 -14.21
C LEU A 305 39.05 7.14 -13.14
N GLY A 306 38.70 6.60 -11.97
CA GLY A 306 39.62 6.42 -10.84
C GLY A 306 39.29 5.15 -10.08
N ALA A 307 40.32 4.50 -9.53
CA ALA A 307 40.18 3.30 -8.70
C ALA A 307 39.61 3.67 -7.32
N ASP A 308 38.33 4.01 -7.23
CA ASP A 308 37.70 4.19 -5.92
C ASP A 308 37.38 2.80 -5.33
N ARG A 309 38.14 2.45 -4.28
CA ARG A 309 38.18 1.16 -3.55
C ARG A 309 38.92 -0.02 -4.22
N ALA A 310 40.12 0.18 -4.74
CA ALA A 310 41.03 -0.96 -4.87
C ALA A 310 41.39 -1.48 -3.46
N PRO A 311 41.10 -2.75 -3.11
CA PRO A 311 41.88 -3.42 -2.09
C PRO A 311 43.23 -3.71 -2.74
N PHE A 312 44.09 -2.70 -2.85
CA PHE A 312 45.52 -3.02 -2.87
C PHE A 312 45.76 -3.71 -1.53
N GLY A 313 46.11 -5.00 -1.61
CA GLY A 313 46.27 -5.85 -0.45
C GLY A 313 47.09 -5.14 0.61
N LYS A 314 46.76 -5.40 1.88
CA LYS A 314 47.75 -5.21 2.93
C LYS A 314 49.00 -5.95 2.48
N TYR A 315 50.05 -5.21 2.14
CA TYR A 315 51.39 -5.76 2.28
C TYR A 315 51.62 -5.93 3.78
N ASN A 316 52.10 -7.12 4.16
CA ASN A 316 52.31 -7.57 5.52
C ASN A 316 53.01 -6.54 6.40
#